data_AF-A0A3N5IAQ1-F1
#
_entry.id   AF-A0A3N5IAQ1-F1
#
_cell.length_a   1.000
_cell.length_b   1.000
_cell.length_c   1.000
_cell.angle_alpha   90.00
_cell.angle_beta   90.00
_cell.angle_gamma   90.00
#
_symmetry.space_group_name_H-M   'P 1'
#
loop_
_entity.id
_entity.type
_entity.pdbx_description
1 polymer ?
#
loop_
_entity_poly.entity_id
_entity_poly.type
_entity_poly.pdbx_seq_one_letter_code
_entity_poly.pdbx_strand_id
1 'polypeptide(L)'
;MNNAGLWIGVIALCFLASSCKPDDSPFKAENESLRKQLAKQESVVTSLQDGNKVMHQQIDLLNQELRDAKQSAERAKAEAKATAADLAVQTAQAKKLSADVQKTAAAQAAQTIHVEEKGTQTEDIPRPLNTVAKVVEDTLTRNGYHIKVSIKTDQKAVYVTERKVSPPASLEIAGSRNQYVLSLHNLPSNITRLNVKADFEKLAQGGRVLSVSAEEIAEIERSLLREVNKALASPSKT
;
A
#
# COMPACT_ATOMS: atom_id res chain seq x y z
N MET A 1 17.62 -80.23 -116.78
CA MET A 1 16.99 -80.23 -115.44
C MET A 1 17.91 -79.53 -114.46
N ASN A 2 17.32 -78.71 -113.59
CA ASN A 2 17.75 -78.43 -112.21
C ASN A 2 18.62 -77.19 -111.88
N ASN A 3 17.92 -76.22 -111.28
CA ASN A 3 18.13 -75.72 -109.91
C ASN A 3 18.97 -74.48 -109.60
N ALA A 4 19.23 -73.57 -110.54
CA ALA A 4 19.90 -72.30 -110.20
C ALA A 4 18.94 -71.13 -109.86
N GLY A 5 17.69 -71.14 -110.34
CA GLY A 5 16.75 -70.02 -110.16
C GLY A 5 15.92 -70.04 -108.87
N LEU A 6 15.76 -71.21 -108.23
CA LEU A 6 14.87 -71.36 -107.07
C LEU A 6 15.52 -70.90 -105.74
N TRP A 7 16.86 -70.87 -105.68
CA TRP A 7 17.59 -70.54 -104.45
C TRP A 7 17.73 -69.02 -104.22
N ILE A 8 17.77 -68.22 -105.29
CA ILE A 8 17.93 -66.76 -105.17
C ILE A 8 16.63 -66.11 -104.66
N GLY A 9 15.46 -66.66 -105.01
CA GLY A 9 14.16 -66.18 -104.51
C GLY A 9 13.93 -66.46 -103.02
N VAL A 10 14.44 -67.57 -102.50
CA VAL A 10 14.28 -67.95 -101.08
C VAL A 10 15.20 -67.11 -100.18
N ILE A 11 16.43 -66.81 -100.62
CA ILE A 11 17.36 -65.99 -99.85
C ILE A 11 16.89 -64.53 -99.77
N ALA A 12 16.33 -63.97 -100.85
CA ALA A 12 15.78 -62.61 -100.84
C ALA A 12 14.53 -62.47 -99.95
N LEU A 13 13.71 -63.52 -99.80
CA LEU A 13 12.54 -63.52 -98.94
C LEU A 13 12.89 -63.66 -97.44
N CYS A 14 13.98 -64.37 -97.12
CA CYS A 14 14.45 -64.54 -95.73
C CYS A 14 15.07 -63.27 -95.12
N PHE A 15 15.61 -62.36 -95.95
CA PHE A 15 16.12 -61.06 -95.46
C PHE A 15 15.04 -60.00 -95.23
N LEU A 16 13.83 -60.17 -95.78
CA LEU A 16 12.70 -59.26 -95.55
C LEU A 16 11.84 -59.67 -94.34
N ALA A 17 11.94 -60.92 -93.88
CA ALA A 17 11.19 -61.42 -92.72
C ALA A 17 11.96 -61.31 -91.37
N SER A 18 13.22 -60.88 -91.38
CA SER A 18 14.08 -60.82 -90.18
C SER A 18 14.12 -59.45 -89.49
N SER A 19 13.30 -58.48 -89.93
CA SER A 19 13.25 -57.14 -89.33
C SER A 19 12.01 -56.86 -88.47
N CYS A 20 11.31 -57.91 -88.02
CA CYS A 20 10.25 -57.78 -87.01
C CYS A 20 10.84 -58.10 -85.63
N LYS A 21 11.19 -57.07 -84.86
CA LYS A 21 11.55 -57.23 -83.44
C LYS A 21 10.37 -57.86 -82.69
N PRO A 22 10.54 -59.00 -82.02
CA PRO A 22 9.46 -59.61 -81.26
C PRO A 22 9.52 -59.12 -79.81
N ASP A 23 9.15 -57.86 -79.48
CA ASP A 23 8.77 -57.56 -78.09
C ASP A 23 8.14 -56.19 -77.71
N ASP A 24 7.53 -55.42 -78.61
CA ASP A 24 6.80 -54.20 -78.19
C ASP A 24 5.29 -54.46 -78.10
N SER A 25 4.91 -55.25 -77.09
CA SER A 25 3.51 -55.42 -76.69
C SER A 25 3.04 -54.15 -75.97
N PRO A 26 1.94 -53.49 -76.40
CA PRO A 26 1.38 -52.31 -75.72
C PRO A 26 1.01 -52.60 -74.26
N PHE A 27 0.71 -53.87 -73.93
CA PHE A 27 0.47 -54.31 -72.56
C PHE A 27 1.71 -54.29 -71.68
N LYS A 28 2.93 -54.40 -72.24
CA LYS A 28 4.19 -54.31 -71.48
C LYS A 28 4.47 -52.88 -71.03
N ALA A 29 4.26 -51.91 -71.92
CA ALA A 29 4.38 -50.49 -71.62
C ALA A 29 3.30 -50.01 -70.62
N GLU A 30 2.06 -50.49 -70.78
CA GLU A 30 0.97 -50.21 -69.84
C GLU A 30 1.24 -50.82 -68.46
N ASN A 31 1.74 -52.06 -68.41
CA ASN A 31 2.12 -52.71 -67.16
C ASN A 31 3.28 -51.99 -66.45
N GLU A 32 4.25 -51.47 -67.20
CA GLU A 32 5.33 -50.65 -66.65
C GLU A 32 4.81 -49.31 -66.11
N SER A 33 3.87 -48.66 -66.81
CA SER A 33 3.19 -47.45 -66.35
C SER A 33 2.40 -47.69 -65.06
N LEU A 34 1.63 -48.79 -65.00
CA LEU A 34 0.88 -49.19 -63.80
C LEU A 34 1.81 -49.49 -62.63
N ARG A 35 2.95 -50.17 -62.85
CA ARG A 35 3.96 -50.37 -61.80
C ARG A 35 4.56 -49.06 -61.31
N LYS A 36 4.84 -48.12 -62.20
CA LYS A 36 5.33 -46.78 -61.83
C LYS A 36 4.27 -46.00 -61.03
N GLN A 37 2.99 -46.12 -61.38
CA GLN A 37 1.90 -45.50 -60.62
C GLN A 37 1.71 -46.16 -59.25
N LEU A 38 1.79 -47.49 -59.18
CA LEU A 38 1.75 -48.25 -57.93
C LEU A 38 2.89 -47.83 -56.99
N ALA A 39 4.13 -47.78 -57.48
CA ALA A 39 5.28 -47.35 -56.70
C ALA A 39 5.13 -45.91 -56.18
N LYS A 40 4.54 -45.01 -56.98
CA LYS A 40 4.20 -43.65 -56.53
C LYS A 40 3.13 -43.66 -55.44
N GLN A 41 2.08 -44.46 -55.59
CA GLN A 41 1.03 -44.59 -54.57
C GLN A 41 1.58 -45.19 -53.27
N GLU A 42 2.41 -46.24 -53.34
CA GLU A 42 3.08 -46.84 -52.18
C GLU A 42 4.01 -45.85 -51.48
N SER A 43 4.74 -45.02 -52.24
CA SER A 43 5.55 -43.94 -51.69
C SER A 43 4.72 -42.89 -50.96
N VAL A 44 3.56 -42.50 -51.52
CA VAL A 44 2.62 -41.57 -50.85
C VAL A 44 2.05 -42.19 -49.57
N VAL A 45 1.66 -43.47 -49.60
CA VAL A 45 1.17 -44.19 -48.42
C VAL A 45 2.23 -44.24 -47.32
N THR A 46 3.48 -44.52 -47.68
CA THR A 46 4.60 -44.55 -46.73
C THR A 46 4.85 -43.17 -46.12
N SER A 47 4.84 -42.12 -46.95
CA SER A 47 4.99 -40.74 -46.48
C SER A 47 3.86 -40.30 -45.54
N LEU A 48 2.62 -40.71 -45.81
CA LEU A 48 1.49 -40.44 -44.93
C LEU A 48 1.57 -41.21 -43.61
N GLN A 49 2.03 -42.47 -43.63
CA GLN A 49 2.24 -43.25 -42.41
C GLN A 49 3.33 -42.64 -41.53
N ASP A 50 4.43 -42.19 -42.13
CA ASP A 50 5.50 -41.52 -41.40
C ASP A 50 5.06 -40.14 -40.88
N GLY A 51 4.27 -39.39 -41.67
CA GLY A 51 3.63 -38.16 -41.21
C GLY A 51 2.72 -38.39 -40.00
N ASN A 52 1.95 -39.48 -39.99
CA ASN A 52 1.07 -39.82 -38.87
C ASN A 52 1.86 -40.19 -37.60
N LYS A 53 3.00 -40.90 -37.74
CA LYS A 53 3.91 -41.17 -36.61
C LYS A 53 4.48 -39.88 -36.02
N VAL A 54 4.95 -38.96 -36.87
CA VAL A 54 5.47 -37.65 -36.43
C VAL A 54 4.38 -36.85 -35.71
N MET A 55 3.16 -36.86 -36.23
CA MET A 55 2.03 -36.18 -35.59
C MET A 55 1.71 -36.77 -34.20
N HIS A 56 1.71 -38.10 -34.07
CA HIS A 56 1.56 -38.74 -32.76
C HIS A 56 2.69 -38.39 -31.79
N GLN A 57 3.95 -38.38 -32.27
CA GLN A 57 5.08 -37.94 -31.45
C GLN A 57 4.95 -36.48 -30.99
N GLN A 58 4.46 -35.58 -31.86
CA GLN A 58 4.21 -34.20 -31.48
C GLN A 58 3.10 -34.08 -30.42
N ILE A 59 2.03 -34.88 -30.53
CA ILE A 59 0.95 -34.93 -29.54
C ILE A 59 1.50 -35.42 -28.18
N ASP A 60 2.34 -36.45 -28.19
CA ASP A 60 2.95 -36.98 -26.97
C ASP A 60 3.88 -35.95 -26.31
N LEU A 61 4.69 -35.24 -27.11
CA LEU A 61 5.55 -34.17 -26.65
C LEU A 61 4.74 -33.02 -26.03
N LEU A 62 3.70 -32.55 -26.72
CA LEU A 62 2.83 -31.48 -26.21
C LEU A 62 2.13 -31.89 -24.90
N ASN A 63 1.69 -33.14 -24.79
CA ASN A 63 1.09 -33.65 -23.56
C ASN A 63 2.10 -33.72 -22.42
N GLN A 64 3.37 -34.03 -22.71
CA GLN A 64 4.44 -34.00 -21.73
C GLN A 64 4.75 -32.57 -21.30
N GLU A 65 4.94 -31.65 -22.23
CA GLU A 65 5.17 -30.24 -21.96
C GLU A 65 4.03 -29.62 -21.14
N LEU A 66 2.78 -29.98 -21.44
CA LEU A 66 1.62 -29.52 -20.68
C LEU A 66 1.64 -30.04 -19.23
N ARG A 67 2.03 -31.30 -19.02
CA ARG A 67 2.18 -31.87 -17.67
C ARG A 67 3.30 -31.19 -16.89
N ASP A 68 4.44 -30.98 -17.53
CA ASP A 68 5.61 -30.36 -16.92
C ASP A 68 5.34 -28.88 -16.58
N ALA A 69 4.70 -28.14 -17.49
CA ALA A 69 4.27 -26.76 -17.27
C ALA A 69 3.22 -26.66 -16.14
N LYS A 70 2.27 -27.61 -16.08
CA LYS A 70 1.29 -27.66 -14.99
C LYS A 70 1.97 -27.94 -13.64
N GLN A 71 2.93 -28.86 -13.60
CA GLN A 71 3.64 -29.19 -12.37
C GLN A 71 4.52 -28.03 -11.89
N SER A 72 5.21 -27.34 -12.80
CA SER A 72 6.01 -26.17 -12.46
C SER A 72 5.15 -25.00 -11.97
N ALA A 73 3.98 -24.76 -12.59
CA ALA A 73 3.04 -23.74 -12.13
C ALA A 73 2.48 -24.04 -10.73
N GLU A 74 2.12 -25.29 -10.43
CA GLU A 74 1.65 -25.66 -9.09
C GLU A 74 2.77 -25.54 -8.03
N ARG A 75 4.03 -25.86 -8.38
CA ARG A 75 5.17 -25.62 -7.48
C ARG A 75 5.39 -24.12 -7.22
N ALA A 76 5.40 -23.30 -8.26
CA ALA A 76 5.55 -21.84 -8.12
C ALA A 76 4.41 -21.24 -7.29
N LYS A 77 3.18 -21.73 -7.46
CA LYS A 77 2.03 -21.32 -6.64
C LYS A 77 2.17 -21.76 -5.17
N ALA A 78 2.70 -22.95 -4.91
CA ALA A 78 2.96 -23.42 -3.56
C ALA A 78 4.06 -22.58 -2.86
N GLU A 79 5.15 -22.27 -3.57
CA GLU A 79 6.22 -21.40 -3.08
C GLU A 79 5.74 -19.96 -2.85
N ALA A 80 4.93 -19.41 -3.75
CA ALA A 80 4.31 -18.10 -3.58
C ALA A 80 3.38 -18.05 -2.34
N LYS A 81 2.63 -19.12 -2.08
CA LYS A 81 1.81 -19.23 -0.86
C LYS A 81 2.67 -19.33 0.40
N ALA A 82 3.76 -20.10 0.37
CA ALA A 82 4.66 -20.24 1.51
C ALA A 82 5.35 -18.90 1.85
N THR A 83 5.85 -18.20 0.84
CA THR A 83 6.46 -16.87 1.01
C THR A 83 5.45 -15.81 1.47
N ALA A 84 4.22 -15.84 0.97
CA ALA A 84 3.15 -14.96 1.47
C ALA A 84 2.79 -15.23 2.95
N ALA A 85 2.77 -16.51 3.36
CA ALA A 85 2.52 -16.87 4.76
C ALA A 85 3.67 -16.41 5.67
N ASP A 86 4.92 -16.59 5.25
CA ASP A 86 6.09 -16.13 6.00
C ASP A 86 6.12 -14.60 6.12
N LEU A 87 5.84 -13.89 5.02
CA LEU A 87 5.73 -12.44 5.03
C LEU A 87 4.64 -11.95 6.00
N ALA A 88 3.49 -12.63 6.05
CA ALA A 88 2.40 -12.30 6.99
C ALA A 88 2.83 -12.48 8.46
N VAL A 89 3.59 -13.55 8.77
CA VAL A 89 4.18 -13.76 10.11
C VAL A 89 5.17 -12.66 10.44
N GLN A 90 6.07 -12.32 9.51
CA GLN A 90 7.03 -11.22 9.69
C GLN A 90 6.33 -9.88 9.88
N THR A 91 5.25 -9.60 9.14
CA THR A 91 4.49 -8.34 9.32
C THR A 91 3.78 -8.31 10.67
N ALA A 92 3.24 -9.43 11.14
CA ALA A 92 2.63 -9.52 12.47
C ALA A 92 3.66 -9.30 13.58
N GLN A 93 4.85 -9.88 13.45
CA GLN A 93 5.96 -9.65 14.38
C GLN A 93 6.46 -8.20 14.34
N ALA A 94 6.63 -7.61 13.15
CA ALA A 94 7.02 -6.22 12.99
C ALA A 94 5.99 -5.25 13.59
N LYS A 95 4.68 -5.53 13.44
CA LYS A 95 3.62 -4.75 14.11
C LYS A 95 3.68 -4.87 15.63
N LYS A 96 3.95 -6.07 16.17
CA LYS A 96 4.10 -6.27 17.61
C LYS A 96 5.32 -5.51 18.15
N LEU A 97 6.47 -5.64 17.49
CA LEU A 97 7.69 -4.91 17.82
C LEU A 97 7.49 -3.39 17.70
N SER A 98 6.80 -2.92 16.66
CA SER A 98 6.48 -1.50 16.49
C SER A 98 5.54 -0.98 17.58
N ALA A 99 4.53 -1.75 17.97
CA ALA A 99 3.66 -1.40 19.09
C ALA A 99 4.41 -1.37 20.42
N ASP A 100 5.35 -2.30 20.65
CA ASP A 100 6.19 -2.31 21.84
C ASP A 100 7.20 -1.14 21.83
N VAL A 101 7.81 -0.83 20.68
CA VAL A 101 8.64 0.37 20.50
C VAL A 101 7.83 1.64 20.72
N GLN A 102 6.60 1.72 20.23
CA GLN A 102 5.73 2.89 20.44
C GLN A 102 5.30 3.02 21.90
N LYS A 103 4.99 1.92 22.59
CA LYS A 103 4.74 1.92 24.04
C LYS A 103 5.98 2.32 24.83
N THR A 104 7.15 1.85 24.44
CA THR A 104 8.42 2.17 25.09
C THR A 104 8.80 3.62 24.82
N ALA A 105 8.62 4.13 23.60
CA ALA A 105 8.82 5.51 23.21
C ALA A 105 7.79 6.45 23.87
N ALA A 106 6.54 6.02 24.03
CA ALA A 106 5.53 6.77 24.77
C ALA A 106 5.82 6.77 26.27
N ALA A 107 6.30 5.66 26.84
CA ALA A 107 6.74 5.57 28.23
C ALA A 107 8.01 6.40 28.49
N GLN A 108 8.96 6.39 27.55
CA GLN A 108 10.16 7.23 27.60
C GLN A 108 9.82 8.70 27.37
N ALA A 109 8.93 9.05 26.44
CA ALA A 109 8.44 10.42 26.26
C ALA A 109 7.66 10.92 27.50
N ALA A 110 6.89 10.05 28.16
CA ALA A 110 6.23 10.34 29.44
C ALA A 110 7.24 10.54 30.60
N GLN A 111 8.41 9.88 30.54
CA GLN A 111 9.48 10.05 31.52
C GLN A 111 10.47 11.19 31.19
N THR A 112 10.58 11.60 29.93
CA THR A 112 11.58 12.59 29.46
C THR A 112 10.97 13.97 29.16
N ILE A 113 9.65 14.13 29.09
CA ILE A 113 9.01 15.44 29.05
C ILE A 113 8.44 15.78 30.44
N HIS A 114 9.32 15.81 31.44
CA HIS A 114 9.17 16.75 32.55
C HIS A 114 9.87 18.04 32.13
N VAL A 115 9.30 18.72 31.14
CA VAL A 115 9.51 20.17 31.06
C VAL A 115 8.70 20.71 32.23
N GLU A 116 9.33 20.81 33.40
CA GLU A 116 8.94 21.87 34.32
C GLU A 116 9.06 23.16 33.50
N GLU A 117 7.95 23.64 32.96
CA GLU A 117 7.82 25.03 32.54
C GLU A 117 7.97 25.84 33.83
N LYS A 118 9.23 26.09 34.23
CA LYS A 118 9.58 26.84 35.44
C LYS A 118 8.75 28.13 35.45
N GLY A 119 7.82 28.21 36.40
CA GLY A 119 6.96 29.38 36.60
C GLY A 119 5.59 29.34 35.92
N THR A 120 5.07 28.19 35.48
CA THR A 120 3.63 28.02 35.17
C THR A 120 2.90 27.42 36.36
N GLN A 121 1.63 27.79 36.54
CA GLN A 121 0.76 27.08 37.47
C GLN A 121 0.19 25.84 36.79
N THR A 122 0.38 24.68 37.42
CA THR A 122 -0.02 23.37 36.90
C THR A 122 -1.03 22.71 37.83
N GLU A 123 -2.05 22.08 37.25
CA GLU A 123 -3.05 21.34 38.00
C GLU A 123 -3.51 20.08 37.25
N ASP A 124 -3.62 18.96 37.97
CA ASP A 124 -4.12 17.69 37.43
C ASP A 124 -5.61 17.54 37.76
N ILE A 125 -6.44 17.56 36.72
CA ILE A 125 -7.90 17.56 36.81
C ILE A 125 -8.41 16.15 36.48
N PRO A 126 -9.17 15.47 37.36
CA PRO A 126 -9.65 14.11 37.16
C PRO A 126 -10.86 14.06 36.20
N ARG A 127 -10.70 14.60 34.99
CA ARG A 127 -11.71 14.61 33.92
C ARG A 127 -11.04 14.46 32.55
N PRO A 128 -11.72 13.87 31.55
CA PRO A 128 -11.19 13.70 30.21
C PRO A 128 -10.82 15.03 29.52
N LEU A 129 -9.80 15.00 28.65
CA LEU A 129 -9.28 16.17 27.93
C LEU A 129 -10.37 16.98 27.24
N ASN A 130 -11.29 16.32 26.54
CA ASN A 130 -12.36 17.01 25.80
C ASN A 130 -13.28 17.83 26.72
N THR A 131 -13.60 17.29 27.91
CA THR A 131 -14.44 17.97 28.90
C THR A 131 -13.73 19.20 29.45
N VAL A 132 -12.46 19.07 29.84
CA VAL A 132 -11.67 20.18 30.39
C VAL A 132 -11.43 21.24 29.31
N ALA A 133 -11.10 20.83 28.08
CA ALA A 133 -10.92 21.71 26.94
C ALA A 133 -12.15 22.58 26.68
N LYS A 134 -13.35 21.99 26.62
CA LYS A 134 -14.59 22.74 26.43
C LYS A 134 -14.82 23.75 27.55
N VAL A 135 -14.65 23.33 28.81
CA VAL A 135 -14.85 24.23 29.96
C VAL A 135 -13.83 25.37 29.99
N VAL A 136 -12.58 25.12 29.58
CA VAL A 136 -11.57 26.17 29.41
C VAL A 136 -12.02 27.20 28.38
N GLU A 137 -12.50 26.77 27.21
CA GLU A 137 -12.99 27.69 26.17
C GLU A 137 -14.19 28.52 26.65
N ASP A 138 -15.15 27.86 27.31
CA ASP A 138 -16.33 28.52 27.87
C ASP A 138 -15.94 29.51 28.98
N THR A 139 -14.96 29.16 29.81
CA THR A 139 -14.46 30.01 30.91
C THR A 139 -13.74 31.24 30.35
N LEU A 140 -12.88 31.08 29.35
CA LEU A 140 -12.19 32.19 28.70
C LEU A 140 -13.20 33.14 28.05
N THR A 141 -14.14 32.59 27.28
CA THR A 141 -15.17 33.38 26.59
C THR A 141 -16.06 34.14 27.57
N ARG A 142 -16.51 33.48 28.65
CA ARG A 142 -17.32 34.10 29.72
C ARG A 142 -16.60 35.25 30.41
N ASN A 143 -15.29 35.16 30.55
CA ASN A 143 -14.45 36.21 31.11
C ASN A 143 -14.00 37.25 30.07
N GLY A 144 -14.53 37.19 28.84
CA GLY A 144 -14.24 38.15 27.77
C GLY A 144 -12.84 38.01 27.18
N TYR A 145 -12.25 36.82 27.25
CA TYR A 145 -11.00 36.48 26.58
C TYR A 145 -11.29 35.80 25.24
N HIS A 146 -10.89 36.45 24.15
CA HIS A 146 -10.96 35.87 22.82
C HIS A 146 -9.75 34.97 22.58
N ILE A 147 -9.96 33.80 21.98
CA ILE A 147 -8.88 32.86 21.66
C ILE A 147 -8.29 33.27 20.31
N LYS A 148 -7.02 33.69 20.32
CA LYS A 148 -6.24 34.05 19.13
C LYS A 148 -5.76 32.81 18.38
N VAL A 149 -5.29 31.80 19.12
CA VAL A 149 -4.76 30.54 18.56
C VAL A 149 -5.31 29.39 19.36
N SER A 150 -5.81 28.36 18.68
CA SER A 150 -6.20 27.09 19.27
C SER A 150 -5.58 25.94 18.48
N ILE A 151 -4.94 25.01 19.19
CA ILE A 151 -4.42 23.77 18.63
C ILE A 151 -5.04 22.64 19.46
N LYS A 152 -5.79 21.75 18.82
CA LYS A 152 -6.43 20.60 19.49
C LYS A 152 -6.00 19.31 18.79
N THR A 153 -5.57 18.34 19.59
CA THR A 153 -5.26 16.97 19.17
C THR A 153 -5.86 16.01 20.19
N ASP A 154 -5.83 14.71 19.89
CA ASP A 154 -6.36 13.67 20.79
C ASP A 154 -5.62 13.59 22.13
N GLN A 155 -4.40 14.12 22.22
CA GLN A 155 -3.55 14.03 23.42
C GLN A 155 -3.22 15.41 24.03
N LYS A 156 -3.43 16.51 23.31
CA LYS A 156 -3.05 17.86 23.77
C LYS A 156 -4.02 18.91 23.25
N ALA A 157 -4.30 19.93 24.06
CA ALA A 157 -4.90 21.17 23.58
C ALA A 157 -4.05 22.37 24.03
N VAL A 158 -3.90 23.38 23.17
CA VAL A 158 -3.20 24.63 23.48
C VAL A 158 -4.07 25.80 23.06
N TYR A 159 -4.21 26.76 23.97
CA TYR A 159 -4.97 27.99 23.73
C TYR A 159 -4.10 29.19 24.02
N VAL A 160 -4.08 30.14 23.09
CA VAL A 160 -3.49 31.47 23.28
C VAL A 160 -4.59 32.49 23.13
N THR A 161 -4.78 33.31 24.16
CA THR A 161 -5.78 34.38 24.13
C THR A 161 -5.22 35.63 23.45
N GLU A 162 -6.12 36.49 23.00
CA GLU A 162 -5.80 37.86 22.66
C GLU A 162 -5.43 38.66 23.90
N ARG A 163 -4.63 39.70 23.69
CA ARG A 163 -4.21 40.60 24.75
C ARG A 163 -5.37 41.53 25.10
N LYS A 164 -5.93 41.38 26.28
CA LYS A 164 -7.06 42.15 26.79
C LYS A 164 -6.56 43.24 27.74
N VAL A 165 -7.05 44.47 27.59
CA VAL A 165 -6.88 45.52 28.61
C VAL A 165 -8.13 45.50 29.47
N SER A 166 -7.98 45.27 30.78
CA SER A 166 -9.11 45.28 31.70
C SER A 166 -9.70 46.68 31.76
N PRO A 167 -11.03 46.82 31.56
CA PRO A 167 -11.68 48.10 31.80
C PRO A 167 -11.53 48.47 33.29
N PRO A 168 -11.58 49.76 33.65
CA PRO A 168 -11.27 50.23 35.00
C PRO A 168 -12.09 49.62 36.16
N ALA A 169 -13.12 48.81 35.89
CA ALA A 169 -14.02 48.22 36.87
C ALA A 169 -14.19 46.69 36.71
N SER A 170 -13.16 45.98 36.24
CA SER A 170 -13.21 44.51 36.03
C SER A 170 -12.60 43.72 37.19
N LEU A 171 -12.76 42.39 37.15
CA LEU A 171 -12.20 41.39 38.09
C LEU A 171 -10.67 41.42 38.28
N GLU A 172 -9.99 42.31 37.55
CA GLU A 172 -8.54 42.47 37.46
C GLU A 172 -8.20 43.92 37.82
N ILE A 173 -6.98 44.17 38.27
CA ILE A 173 -6.56 45.52 38.67
C ILE A 173 -6.79 46.49 37.50
N ALA A 174 -7.54 47.57 37.73
CA ALA A 174 -7.87 48.57 36.73
C ALA A 174 -6.62 49.02 35.94
N GLY A 175 -6.71 49.03 34.61
CA GLY A 175 -5.59 49.36 33.74
C GLY A 175 -4.55 48.23 33.63
N SER A 176 -4.93 46.97 33.80
CA SER A 176 -4.04 45.84 33.51
C SER A 176 -4.21 45.35 32.08
N ARG A 177 -3.15 44.76 31.52
CA ARG A 177 -3.13 44.17 30.19
C ARG A 177 -2.68 42.72 30.30
N ASN A 178 -3.56 41.81 29.90
CA ASN A 178 -3.43 40.38 30.17
C ASN A 178 -3.55 39.55 28.91
N GLN A 179 -2.69 38.54 28.83
CA GLN A 179 -2.75 37.49 27.84
C GLN A 179 -2.42 36.16 28.51
N TYR A 180 -3.17 35.13 28.19
CA TYR A 180 -2.98 33.78 28.69
C TYR A 180 -2.55 32.81 27.60
N VAL A 181 -1.66 31.89 27.99
CA VAL A 181 -1.35 30.66 27.29
C VAL A 181 -1.74 29.50 28.19
N LEU A 182 -2.60 28.62 27.69
CA LEU A 182 -3.04 27.43 28.41
C LEU A 182 -2.61 26.20 27.62
N SER A 183 -2.02 25.22 28.29
CA SER A 183 -1.72 23.92 27.70
C SER A 183 -2.39 22.80 28.51
N LEU A 184 -3.12 21.95 27.81
CA LEU A 184 -3.82 20.80 28.37
C LEU A 184 -3.18 19.53 27.81
N HIS A 185 -2.90 18.58 28.67
CA HIS A 185 -2.32 17.29 28.31
C HIS A 185 -3.18 16.16 28.86
N ASN A 186 -3.54 15.23 27.98
CA ASN A 186 -4.21 14.00 28.41
C ASN A 186 -3.20 13.11 29.14
N LEU A 187 -3.50 12.77 30.38
CA LEU A 187 -2.77 11.79 31.19
C LEU A 187 -3.53 10.46 31.21
N PRO A 188 -2.85 9.34 31.55
CA PRO A 188 -3.53 8.07 31.79
C PRO A 188 -4.66 8.21 32.82
N SER A 189 -5.65 7.31 32.75
CA SER A 189 -6.79 7.26 33.67
C SER A 189 -7.79 8.42 33.56
N ASN A 190 -7.93 9.02 32.37
CA ASN A 190 -8.85 10.13 32.11
C ASN A 190 -8.57 11.37 33.00
N ILE A 191 -7.30 11.60 33.30
CA ILE A 191 -6.84 12.80 34.00
C ILE A 191 -6.32 13.78 32.95
N THR A 192 -6.58 15.07 33.12
CA THR A 192 -6.04 16.12 32.27
C THR A 192 -5.15 17.03 33.08
N ARG A 193 -3.89 17.18 32.66
CA ARG A 193 -3.00 18.20 33.21
C ARG A 193 -3.25 19.53 32.52
N LEU A 194 -3.57 20.57 33.28
CA LEU A 194 -3.74 21.94 32.83
C LEU A 194 -2.57 22.79 33.32
N ASN A 195 -1.84 23.40 32.40
CA ASN A 195 -0.85 24.44 32.70
C ASN A 195 -1.40 25.79 32.26
N VAL A 196 -1.22 26.80 33.10
CA VAL A 196 -1.61 28.18 32.85
C VAL A 196 -0.40 29.09 32.97
N LYS A 197 -0.17 29.89 31.93
CA LYS A 197 0.80 30.98 31.90
C LYS A 197 0.09 32.30 31.61
N ALA A 198 0.38 33.32 32.40
CA ALA A 198 -0.09 34.68 32.15
C ALA A 198 1.08 35.59 31.76
N ASP A 199 0.86 36.40 30.74
CA ASP A 199 1.60 37.62 30.45
C ASP A 199 0.74 38.79 30.93
N PHE A 200 1.08 39.30 32.11
CA PHE A 200 0.34 40.32 32.84
C PHE A 200 1.19 41.57 33.00
N GLU A 201 0.60 42.71 32.66
CA GLU A 201 1.21 44.03 32.82
C GLU A 201 0.25 44.99 33.52
N LYS A 202 0.78 45.89 34.35
CA LYS A 202 0.02 47.01 34.89
C LYS A 202 0.31 48.27 34.07
N LEU A 203 -0.73 48.99 33.69
CA LEU A 203 -0.65 50.27 33.01
C LEU A 203 -0.94 51.39 34.01
N ALA A 204 -0.03 52.34 34.12
CA ALA A 204 -0.23 53.59 34.84
C ALA A 204 -0.94 54.62 33.94
N GLN A 205 -1.40 55.71 34.56
CA GLN A 205 -1.94 56.86 33.83
C GLN A 205 -0.90 57.35 32.79
N GLY A 206 -1.33 57.51 31.54
CA GLY A 206 -0.46 57.87 30.41
C GLY A 206 0.17 56.67 29.67
N GLY A 207 -0.26 55.43 29.91
CA GLY A 207 0.13 54.26 29.11
C GLY A 207 1.50 53.67 29.47
N ARG A 208 2.10 54.09 30.58
CA ARG A 208 3.38 53.54 31.07
C ARG A 208 3.15 52.16 31.67
N VAL A 209 3.97 51.18 31.29
CA VAL A 209 3.95 49.83 31.87
C VAL A 209 4.73 49.83 33.19
N LEU A 210 4.13 49.31 34.26
CA LEU A 210 4.76 49.08 35.54
C LEU A 210 5.28 47.64 35.62
N SER A 211 6.42 47.46 36.29
CA SER A 211 6.95 46.14 36.60
C SER A 211 5.98 45.38 37.51
N VAL A 212 5.73 44.12 37.20
CA VAL A 212 4.90 43.21 37.99
C VAL A 212 5.78 42.11 38.55
N SER A 213 5.58 41.75 39.82
CA SER A 213 6.32 40.67 40.46
C SER A 213 5.87 39.30 39.98
N ALA A 214 6.75 38.29 40.07
CA ALA A 214 6.41 36.92 39.72
C ALA A 214 5.26 36.36 40.57
N GLU A 215 5.12 36.81 41.83
CA GLU A 215 4.04 36.39 42.72
C GLU A 215 2.67 36.91 42.27
N GLU A 216 2.62 38.15 41.79
CA GLU A 216 1.38 38.72 41.24
C GLU A 216 0.95 37.98 39.97
N ILE A 217 1.90 37.63 39.09
CA ILE A 217 1.63 36.81 37.91
C ILE A 217 1.12 35.43 38.32
N ALA A 218 1.75 34.81 39.32
CA ALA A 218 1.33 33.51 39.84
C ALA A 218 -0.07 33.55 40.47
N GLU A 219 -0.46 34.62 41.16
CA GLU A 219 -1.82 34.78 41.68
C GLU A 219 -2.86 34.90 40.55
N ILE A 220 -2.53 35.62 39.48
CA ILE A 220 -3.39 35.74 38.29
C ILE A 220 -3.57 34.38 37.60
N GLU A 221 -2.49 33.62 37.44
CA GLU A 221 -2.52 32.25 36.92
C GLU A 221 -3.36 31.32 37.83
N ARG A 222 -3.16 31.39 39.15
CA ARG A 222 -3.96 30.64 40.15
C ARG A 222 -5.43 31.04 40.11
N SER A 223 -5.74 32.32 39.89
CA SER A 223 -7.12 32.82 39.79
C SER A 223 -7.86 32.19 38.60
N LEU A 224 -7.22 32.13 37.43
CA LEU A 224 -7.81 31.49 36.26
C LEU A 224 -8.03 29.97 36.48
N LEU A 225 -7.08 29.28 37.10
CA LEU A 225 -7.25 27.87 37.49
C LEU A 225 -8.46 27.66 38.42
N ARG A 226 -8.62 28.51 39.45
CA ARG A 226 -9.78 28.46 40.35
C ARG A 226 -11.09 28.63 39.60
N GLU A 227 -11.16 29.55 38.63
CA GLU A 227 -12.39 29.78 37.85
C GLU A 227 -12.72 28.59 36.94
N VAL A 228 -11.71 27.99 36.30
CA VAL A 228 -11.89 26.75 35.51
C VAL A 228 -12.40 25.61 36.41
N ASN A 229 -11.82 25.41 37.59
CA ASN A 229 -12.29 24.39 38.54
C ASN A 229 -13.70 24.62 39.03
N LYS A 230 -14.05 25.89 39.31
CA LYS A 230 -15.41 26.27 39.69
C LYS A 230 -16.41 25.96 38.56
N ALA A 231 -16.04 26.23 37.31
CA ALA A 231 -16.86 25.89 36.14
C ALA A 231 -16.97 24.37 35.93
N LEU A 232 -15.91 23.60 36.23
CA LEU A 232 -15.94 22.13 36.20
C LEU A 232 -16.81 21.52 37.32
N ALA A 233 -16.82 22.13 38.50
CA ALA A 233 -17.65 21.72 39.63
C ALA A 233 -19.13 22.07 39.42
N SER A 234 -19.41 23.13 38.67
CA SER A 234 -20.77 23.60 38.34
C SER A 234 -21.01 23.50 36.83
N PRO A 235 -21.13 22.29 36.25
CA PRO A 235 -21.42 22.14 34.83
C PRO A 235 -22.75 22.87 34.56
N SER A 236 -22.65 23.98 33.85
CA SER A 236 -23.80 24.80 33.50
C SER A 236 -24.74 23.92 32.68
N LYS A 237 -26.00 23.76 33.10
CA LYS A 237 -27.03 23.06 32.32
C LYS A 237 -27.24 23.79 31.00
N THR A 238 -26.65 23.29 29.92
CA THR A 238 -27.00 23.60 28.53
C THR A 238 -26.52 22.47 27.64
#